data_AF-A0A4Y2U8F3-F1
#
_entry.id   AF-A0A4Y2U8F3-F1
#
_cell.length_a   1.000
_cell.length_b   1.000
_cell.length_c   1.000
_cell.angle_alpha   90.00
_cell.angle_beta   90.00
_cell.angle_gamma   90.00
#
_symmetry.space_group_name_H-M   'P 1'
#
loop_
_entity.id
_entity.type
_entity.pdbx_description
1 polymer ?
#
loop_
_entity_poly.entity_id
_entity_poly.type
_entity_poly.pdbx_seq_one_letter_code
_entity_poly.pdbx_strand_id
1 'polypeptide(L)'
;MVEMMLLFQRATREGNWILHSSTVSIMMPWYFAYDSVNYARYLPVYWTEMVNLEERHPSIYQEFLKGHFVVQRQQKYGFDLTACDQVIEQTFNRESKSKDGLTGITLKRGAAHRWVLSQHERALISNQCEIMAGR
;
A
#
# COMPACT_ATOMS: atom_id res chain seq x y z
N MET A 1 -13.84 18.94 -2.16
CA MET A 1 -13.53 17.49 -2.27
C MET A 1 -12.40 17.20 -3.24
N VAL A 2 -12.49 17.61 -4.52
CA VAL A 2 -11.43 17.34 -5.52
C VAL A 2 -10.06 17.83 -5.06
N GLU A 3 -9.98 19.05 -4.52
CA GLU A 3 -8.74 19.61 -3.97
C GLU A 3 -8.12 18.73 -2.87
N MET A 4 -8.93 18.26 -1.92
CA MET A 4 -8.46 17.38 -0.83
C MET A 4 -7.93 16.05 -1.38
N MET A 5 -8.60 15.48 -2.38
CA MET A 5 -8.13 14.26 -3.05
C MET A 5 -6.80 14.50 -3.77
N LEU A 6 -6.65 15.64 -4.45
CA LEU A 6 -5.39 16.00 -5.11
C LEU A 6 -4.26 16.23 -4.11
N LEU A 7 -4.53 16.82 -2.94
CA LEU A 7 -3.57 16.95 -1.85
C LEU A 7 -3.14 15.59 -1.30
N PHE A 8 -4.08 14.66 -1.15
CA PHE A 8 -3.79 13.29 -0.69
C PHE A 8 -2.91 12.54 -1.71
N GLN A 9 -3.25 12.67 -2.99
CA GLN A 9 -2.44 12.11 -4.08
C GLN A 9 -1.05 12.72 -4.09
N ARG A 10 -0.94 14.05 -3.99
CA ARG A 10 0.35 14.74 -3.90
C ARG A 10 1.17 14.25 -2.72
N ALA A 11 0.58 14.13 -1.53
CA ALA A 11 1.26 13.61 -0.35
C ALA A 11 1.85 12.22 -0.60
N THR A 12 1.09 11.34 -1.25
CA THR A 12 1.54 9.99 -1.62
C THR A 12 2.66 10.05 -2.67
N ARG A 13 2.47 10.82 -3.74
CA ARG A 13 3.41 10.90 -4.87
C ARG A 13 4.74 11.57 -4.52
N GLU A 14 4.76 12.44 -3.51
CA GLU A 14 5.96 13.11 -2.99
C GLU A 14 6.55 12.39 -1.76
N GLY A 15 5.86 11.40 -1.19
CA GLY A 15 6.25 10.80 0.10
C GLY A 15 6.21 11.78 1.27
N ASN A 16 5.29 12.75 1.25
CA ASN A 16 5.16 13.77 2.28
C ASN A 16 4.23 13.29 3.41
N TRP A 17 4.84 12.81 4.51
CA TRP A 17 4.11 12.27 5.65
C TRP A 17 3.21 13.27 6.37
N ILE A 18 3.69 14.50 6.56
CA ILE A 18 2.92 15.54 7.26
C ILE A 18 1.67 15.89 6.45
N LEU A 19 1.83 16.11 5.14
CA LEU A 19 0.71 16.40 4.25
C LEU A 19 -0.27 15.22 4.18
N HIS A 20 0.23 13.99 4.21
CA HIS A 20 -0.60 12.78 4.24
C HIS A 20 -1.50 12.77 5.48
N SER A 21 -0.91 12.92 6.67
CA SER A 21 -1.66 12.93 7.95
C SER A 21 -2.68 14.07 8.01
N SER A 22 -2.30 15.28 7.60
CA SER A 22 -3.21 16.43 7.55
C SER A 22 -4.39 16.18 6.59
N THR A 23 -4.12 15.63 5.40
CA THR A 23 -5.16 15.40 4.40
C THR A 23 -6.12 14.28 4.83
N VAL A 24 -5.61 13.23 5.48
CA VAL A 24 -6.46 12.17 6.06
C VAL A 24 -7.44 12.74 7.08
N SER A 25 -7.00 13.67 7.94
CA SER A 25 -7.87 14.36 8.89
C SER A 25 -9.00 15.12 8.18
N ILE A 26 -8.66 15.88 7.13
CA ILE A 26 -9.63 16.67 6.34
C ILE A 26 -10.62 15.77 5.59
N MET A 27 -10.19 14.60 5.13
CA MET A 27 -11.03 13.64 4.40
C MET A 27 -12.01 12.88 5.32
N MET A 28 -11.68 12.72 6.60
CA MET A 28 -12.40 11.87 7.55
C MET A 28 -13.92 12.17 7.66
N PRO A 29 -14.38 13.43 7.78
CA PRO A 29 -15.81 13.73 7.86
C PRO A 29 -16.57 13.34 6.58
N TRP A 30 -15.91 13.36 5.43
CA TRP A 30 -16.54 13.03 4.15
C TRP A 30 -16.86 11.55 4.02
N TYR A 31 -16.02 10.65 4.57
CA TYR A 31 -16.34 9.23 4.57
C TYR A 31 -17.63 8.93 5.34
N PHE A 32 -17.92 9.69 6.40
CA PHE A 32 -19.20 9.61 7.09
C PHE A 32 -20.34 10.18 6.24
N ALA A 33 -20.14 11.36 5.62
CA ALA A 33 -21.15 12.01 4.79
C ALA A 33 -21.57 11.19 3.55
N TYR A 34 -20.67 10.37 3.00
CA TYR A 34 -20.91 9.51 1.83
C TYR A 34 -21.19 8.04 2.18
N ASP A 35 -21.61 7.76 3.42
CA ASP A 35 -21.98 6.40 3.88
C ASP A 35 -20.89 5.34 3.64
N SER A 36 -19.62 5.76 3.65
CA SER A 36 -18.46 4.87 3.52
C SER A 36 -18.10 4.30 4.89
N VAL A 37 -19.03 3.54 5.47
CA VAL A 37 -19.04 3.13 6.89
C VAL A 37 -17.76 2.45 7.37
N ASN A 38 -17.12 1.64 6.52
CA ASN A 38 -15.85 0.98 6.86
C ASN A 38 -14.72 2.01 7.05
N TYR A 39 -14.59 2.95 6.11
CA TYR A 39 -13.59 4.01 6.21
C TYR A 39 -13.92 4.98 7.34
N ALA A 40 -15.18 5.39 7.49
CA ALA A 40 -15.61 6.26 8.58
C ALA A 40 -15.29 5.67 9.97
N ARG A 41 -15.33 4.34 10.12
CA ARG A 41 -15.00 3.64 11.37
C ARG A 41 -13.51 3.50 11.62
N TYR A 42 -12.74 3.07 10.61
CA TYR A 42 -11.33 2.70 10.82
C TYR A 42 -10.35 3.85 10.57
N LEU A 43 -10.71 4.83 9.75
CA LEU A 43 -9.82 5.96 9.46
C LEU A 43 -9.54 6.85 10.69
N PRO A 44 -10.48 7.11 11.62
CA PRO A 44 -10.17 7.80 12.87
C PRO A 44 -9.16 7.04 13.74
N VAL A 45 -9.26 5.71 13.80
CA VAL A 45 -8.33 4.85 14.55
C VAL A 45 -6.94 4.95 13.95
N TYR A 46 -6.83 4.76 12.63
CA TYR A 46 -5.59 4.93 11.89
C TYR A 46 -4.98 6.32 12.14
N TRP A 47 -5.76 7.39 11.95
CA TRP A 47 -5.26 8.75 12.13
C TRP A 47 -4.75 9.00 13.56
N THR A 48 -5.47 8.51 14.57
CA THR A 48 -5.06 8.61 15.98
C THR A 48 -3.73 7.90 16.23
N GLU A 49 -3.50 6.73 15.65
CA GLU A 49 -2.20 6.06 15.73
C GLU A 49 -1.11 6.86 15.03
N MET A 50 -1.40 7.44 13.86
CA MET A 50 -0.42 8.17 13.06
C MET A 50 0.01 9.50 13.69
N VAL A 51 -0.89 10.22 14.37
CA VAL A 51 -0.51 11.47 15.08
C VAL A 51 0.30 11.21 16.34
N ASN A 52 0.14 10.04 16.96
CA ASN A 52 0.91 9.63 18.14
C ASN A 52 2.18 8.84 17.77
N LEU A 53 2.52 8.74 16.49
CA LEU A 53 3.62 7.91 16.00
C LEU A 53 4.98 8.43 16.50
N GLU A 54 5.14 9.75 16.59
CA GLU A 54 6.36 10.38 17.11
C GLU A 54 6.65 9.97 18.57
N GLU A 55 5.62 9.93 19.41
CA GLU A 55 5.76 9.57 20.82
C GLU A 55 5.92 8.04 21.00
N ARG A 56 5.09 7.25 20.33
CA ARG A 56 5.04 5.79 20.53
C ARG A 56 6.14 5.03 19.79
N HIS A 57 6.49 5.50 18.59
CA HIS A 57 7.41 4.83 17.68
C HIS A 57 8.31 5.85 16.95
N PRO A 58 9.18 6.58 17.68
CA PRO A 58 9.97 7.66 17.11
C PRO A 58 10.85 7.22 15.93
N SER A 59 11.41 6.00 15.99
CA SER A 59 12.20 5.45 14.87
C SER A 59 11.39 5.30 13.59
N ILE A 60 10.15 4.81 13.68
CA ILE A 60 9.25 4.67 12.53
C ILE A 60 8.83 6.04 12.02
N TYR A 61 8.51 6.96 12.93
CA TYR A 61 8.17 8.33 12.55
C TYR A 61 9.28 9.01 11.75
N GLN A 62 10.55 8.84 12.15
CA GLN A 62 11.70 9.36 11.40
C GLN A 62 11.81 8.75 10.00
N GLU A 63 11.54 7.46 9.83
CA GLU A 63 11.52 6.83 8.51
C GLU A 63 10.35 7.33 7.65
N PHE A 64 9.20 7.60 8.26
CA PHE A 64 8.05 8.16 7.55
C PHE A 64 8.30 9.61 7.10
N LEU A 65 8.98 10.43 7.91
CA LEU A 65 9.41 11.77 7.51
C LEU A 65 10.38 11.75 6.33
N LYS A 66 11.14 10.67 6.13
CA LYS A 66 11.99 10.45 4.95
C LYS A 66 11.21 9.93 3.72
N GLY A 67 9.91 9.71 3.86
CA GLY A 67 9.05 9.17 2.80
C GLY A 67 9.00 7.65 2.72
N HIS A 68 9.57 6.91 3.68
CA HIS A 68 9.62 5.44 3.64
C HIS A 68 8.30 4.72 4.00
N PHE A 69 7.16 5.40 3.86
CA PHE A 69 5.82 4.81 3.94
C PHE A 69 5.20 4.54 2.55
N VAL A 70 5.85 5.03 1.50
CA VAL A 70 5.52 4.82 0.08
C VAL A 70 6.70 4.21 -0.65
N VAL A 71 6.46 3.66 -1.83
CA VAL A 71 7.47 2.93 -2.61
C VAL A 71 7.74 3.66 -3.91
N GLN A 72 9.03 3.84 -4.22
CA GLN A 72 9.52 4.39 -5.47
C GLN A 72 10.16 3.28 -6.31
N ARG A 73 9.68 3.09 -7.54
CA ARG A 73 10.14 2.00 -8.43
C ARG A 73 11.15 2.43 -9.50
N GLN A 74 11.38 3.73 -9.64
CA GLN A 74 12.31 4.31 -10.62
C GLN A 74 13.06 5.48 -9.99
N GLN A 75 14.23 5.85 -10.52
CA GLN A 75 15.10 6.86 -9.90
C GLN A 75 15.14 8.21 -10.65
N LYS A 76 14.43 8.33 -11.77
CA LYS A 76 14.48 9.47 -12.68
C LYS A 76 13.58 10.64 -12.27
N TYR A 77 12.40 10.37 -11.71
CA TYR A 77 11.40 11.38 -11.37
C TYR A 77 11.02 11.32 -9.90
N GLY A 78 10.84 12.49 -9.26
CA GLY A 78 10.50 12.59 -7.84
C GLY A 78 9.00 12.50 -7.51
N PHE A 79 8.11 12.77 -8.48
CA PHE A 79 6.65 12.71 -8.29
C PHE A 79 6.09 11.39 -8.81
N ASP A 80 6.50 10.27 -8.23
CA ASP A 80 6.12 8.93 -8.72
C ASP A 80 6.08 7.87 -7.60
N LEU A 81 6.13 8.30 -6.34
CA LEU A 81 5.97 7.37 -5.23
C LEU A 81 4.54 6.83 -5.22
N THR A 82 4.39 5.56 -4.85
CA THR A 82 3.10 4.86 -4.88
C THR A 82 2.88 4.14 -3.55
N ALA A 83 1.63 4.04 -3.10
CA ALA A 83 1.28 3.31 -1.90
C ALA A 83 1.79 1.86 -1.96
N CYS A 84 2.33 1.37 -0.83
CA CYS A 84 2.96 0.05 -0.76
C CYS A 84 2.03 -1.09 -1.22
N ASP A 85 0.77 -1.06 -0.80
CA ASP A 85 -0.24 -2.05 -1.18
C ASP A 85 -0.44 -2.11 -2.70
N GLN A 86 -0.58 -0.96 -3.36
CA GLN A 86 -0.71 -0.88 -4.81
C GLN A 86 0.55 -1.41 -5.53
N VAL A 87 1.75 -1.15 -4.99
CA VAL A 87 2.99 -1.67 -5.56
C VAL A 87 3.07 -3.19 -5.43
N ILE A 88 2.72 -3.74 -4.26
CA ILE A 88 2.66 -5.20 -4.05
C ILE A 88 1.63 -5.83 -5.00
N GLU A 89 0.47 -5.18 -5.20
CA GLU A 89 -0.54 -5.66 -6.13
C GLU A 89 -0.01 -5.76 -7.57
N GLN A 90 0.71 -4.74 -8.02
CA GLN A 90 1.28 -4.68 -9.37
C GLN A 90 2.54 -5.54 -9.58
N THR A 91 3.17 -6.02 -8.51
CA THR A 91 4.43 -6.77 -8.56
C THR A 91 4.21 -8.20 -8.09
N PHE A 92 4.30 -8.44 -6.78
CA PHE A 92 4.22 -9.78 -6.22
C PHE A 92 2.86 -10.43 -6.43
N ASN A 93 1.76 -9.73 -6.18
CA ASN A 93 0.44 -10.36 -6.27
C ASN A 93 0.09 -10.66 -7.72
N ARG A 94 0.28 -9.71 -8.65
CA ARG A 94 0.01 -9.93 -10.08
C ARG A 94 0.75 -11.15 -10.62
N GLU A 95 2.05 -11.24 -10.38
CA GLU A 95 2.89 -12.32 -10.93
C GLU A 95 2.69 -13.67 -10.22
N SER A 96 2.24 -13.65 -8.96
CA SER A 96 2.03 -14.89 -8.19
C SER A 96 0.58 -15.39 -8.18
N LYS A 97 -0.39 -14.56 -8.57
CA LYS A 97 -1.81 -14.94 -8.66
C LYS A 97 -2.01 -15.85 -9.88
N SER A 98 -2.43 -17.08 -9.64
CA SER A 98 -2.96 -17.98 -10.66
C SER A 98 -4.40 -17.59 -11.01
N LYS A 99 -4.92 -18.08 -12.14
CA LYS A 99 -6.30 -17.84 -12.63
C LYS A 99 -7.38 -18.06 -11.55
N ASP A 100 -7.17 -19.02 -10.66
CA ASP A 100 -8.11 -19.39 -9.59
C ASP A 100 -7.66 -18.94 -8.20
N GLY A 101 -6.54 -18.20 -8.08
CA GLY A 101 -6.01 -17.71 -6.81
C GLY A 101 -5.83 -18.82 -5.75
N LEU A 102 -6.15 -18.48 -4.50
CA LEU A 102 -6.17 -19.41 -3.36
C LEU A 102 -7.50 -20.18 -3.22
N THR A 103 -8.44 -19.93 -4.12
CA THR A 103 -9.77 -20.53 -4.13
C THR A 103 -9.65 -22.00 -4.55
N GLY A 104 -9.95 -22.93 -3.62
CA GLY A 104 -9.87 -24.38 -3.86
C GLY A 104 -8.64 -25.09 -3.26
N ILE A 105 -7.56 -24.36 -2.95
CA ILE A 105 -6.37 -24.87 -2.20
C ILE A 105 -6.67 -24.97 -0.67
N THR A 106 -7.75 -24.33 -0.24
CA THR A 106 -7.89 -23.63 1.05
C THR A 106 -8.11 -24.52 2.27
N LEU A 107 -8.39 -25.82 2.12
CA LEU A 107 -8.64 -26.67 3.29
C LEU A 107 -7.36 -27.11 4.01
N LYS A 108 -6.19 -27.03 3.37
CA LYS A 108 -4.90 -27.45 3.98
C LYS A 108 -4.04 -26.23 4.34
N ARG A 109 -4.02 -25.85 5.62
CA ARG A 109 -3.22 -24.73 6.16
C ARG A 109 -1.75 -24.74 5.71
N GLY A 110 -1.10 -25.90 5.71
CA GLY A 110 0.30 -26.01 5.27
C GLY A 110 0.54 -25.68 3.80
N ALA A 111 -0.45 -25.92 2.93
CA ALA A 111 -0.36 -25.56 1.52
C ALA A 111 -0.53 -24.04 1.33
N ALA A 112 -1.50 -23.44 2.01
CA ALA A 112 -1.68 -21.98 2.01
C ALA A 112 -0.43 -21.25 2.56
N HIS A 113 0.15 -21.77 3.65
CA HIS A 113 1.38 -21.19 4.22
C HIS A 113 2.54 -21.24 3.23
N ARG A 114 2.80 -22.39 2.59
CA ARG A 114 3.83 -22.48 1.54
C ARG A 114 3.54 -21.57 0.35
N TRP A 115 2.28 -21.45 -0.06
CA TRP A 115 1.87 -20.58 -1.17
C TRP A 115 2.19 -19.11 -0.90
N VAL A 116 1.95 -18.63 0.33
CA VAL A 116 2.30 -17.27 0.78
C VAL A 116 3.81 -17.11 0.91
N LEU A 117 4.51 -18.04 1.57
CA LEU A 117 5.95 -17.94 1.77
C LEU A 117 6.74 -17.98 0.46
N SER A 118 6.30 -18.76 -0.53
CA SER A 118 6.94 -18.87 -1.84
C SER A 118 6.51 -17.80 -2.85
N GLN A 119 5.71 -16.82 -2.43
CA GLN A 119 5.12 -15.85 -3.35
C GLN A 119 6.16 -15.06 -4.15
N HIS A 120 7.25 -14.63 -3.51
CA HIS A 120 8.34 -13.91 -4.15
C HIS A 120 9.08 -14.77 -5.18
N GLU A 121 9.41 -16.02 -4.83
CA GLU A 121 10.04 -16.97 -5.76
C GLU A 121 9.16 -17.25 -6.99
N ARG A 122 7.86 -17.45 -6.78
CA ARG A 122 6.92 -17.68 -7.88
C ARG A 122 6.82 -16.47 -8.80
N ALA A 123 6.80 -15.26 -8.24
CA ALA A 123 6.81 -14.03 -9.01
C ALA A 123 8.10 -13.87 -9.84
N LEU A 124 9.26 -14.21 -9.26
CA LEU A 124 10.55 -14.17 -9.96
C LEU A 124 10.60 -15.16 -11.13
N ILE A 125 10.13 -16.40 -10.94
CA ILE A 125 10.08 -17.41 -11.99
C ILE A 125 9.15 -16.96 -13.12
N SER A 126 7.96 -16.45 -12.79
CA SER A 126 6.99 -15.93 -13.78
C SER A 126 7.62 -14.82 -14.63
N ASN A 127 8.25 -13.85 -13.98
CA ASN A 127 8.92 -12.74 -14.65
C ASN A 127 10.04 -13.23 -15.58
N GLN A 128 10.87 -14.18 -15.13
CA GLN A 128 11.93 -14.76 -15.97
C GLN A 128 11.36 -15.48 -17.20
N CYS A 129 10.23 -16.18 -17.07
CA CYS A 129 9.55 -16.81 -18.19
C CYS A 129 9.00 -15.79 -19.20
N GLU A 130 8.43 -14.67 -18.74
CA GLU A 130 7.96 -13.58 -19.60
C GLU A 130 9.11 -12.93 -20.38
N ILE A 131 10.25 -12.68 -19.71
CA ILE A 131 11.47 -12.18 -20.36
C ILE A 131 11.95 -13.17 -21.44
N MET A 132 11.97 -14.46 -21.14
CA MET A 132 12.34 -15.50 -22.12
C MET A 132 11.38 -15.59 -23.31
N ALA A 133 10.11 -15.25 -23.10
CA ALA A 133 9.08 -15.18 -24.14
C ALA A 133 9.11 -13.87 -24.94
N GLY A 134 10.01 -12.94 -24.60
CA GLY A 134 10.15 -11.64 -25.27
C GLY A 134 9.04 -10.64 -24.92
N ARG A 135 8.41 -10.78 -23.74
CA ARG A 135 7.46 -9.79 -23.21
C ARG A 135 8.15 -8.79 -22.28
#